data_AF-A0A2T0MQD1-F1
#
_entry.id   AF-A0A2T0MQD1-F1
#
_cell.length_a   1.000
_cell.length_b   1.000
_cell.length_c   1.000
_cell.angle_alpha   90.00
_cell.angle_beta   90.00
_cell.angle_gamma   90.00
#
_symmetry.space_group_name_H-M   'P 1'
#
loop_
_entity.id
_entity.type
_entity.pdbx_description
1 polymer ?
#
loop_
_entity_poly.entity_id
_entity_poly.type
_entity_poly.pdbx_seq_one_letter_code
_entity_poly.pdbx_strand_id
1 'polypeptide(L)'
;MHRRRSALTAVLLLVLSAACASAPPPPRDTRPLGDMTAKPLACDGLISARVLRIIVGTLPILTTTTGRPDKRLPRGRYYSSCNVKVDDAREWALDVGLSDPFRGTPEELADTMAFDRGRPLPEGLGPGYSATVPEGKKPAFAYVYGWTPGHERLLSIRILLGAPRDSEADAIELFRYLKPIMLNQEKPR
;
A
#
# COMPACT_ATOMS: atom_id res chain seq x y z
N MET A 1 -14.03 -73.75 45.94
CA MET A 1 -13.44 -74.01 44.61
C MET A 1 -13.79 -72.86 43.67
N HIS A 2 -12.77 -72.27 43.00
CA HIS A 2 -12.75 -71.34 41.85
C HIS A 2 -13.89 -70.31 41.65
N ARG A 3 -13.61 -69.00 41.50
CA ARG A 3 -12.93 -68.41 40.32
C ARG A 3 -12.33 -67.03 40.61
N ARG A 4 -11.12 -66.83 40.07
CA ARG A 4 -10.44 -65.55 39.81
C ARG A 4 -11.13 -64.79 38.66
N ARG A 5 -10.98 -63.47 38.63
CA ARG A 5 -10.54 -62.59 37.50
C ARG A 5 -10.91 -61.13 37.86
N SER A 6 -9.97 -60.26 38.19
CA SER A 6 -9.05 -59.53 37.29
C SER A 6 -9.72 -58.36 36.57
N ALA A 7 -9.28 -57.16 36.99
CA ALA A 7 -8.98 -55.95 36.21
C ALA A 7 -10.08 -55.32 35.33
N LEU A 8 -10.30 -54.02 35.46
CA LEU A 8 -9.60 -53.06 34.60
C LEU A 8 -9.76 -51.62 35.12
N THR A 9 -8.61 -51.01 35.32
CA THR A 9 -8.37 -49.60 35.60
C THR A 9 -8.96 -48.74 34.47
N ALA A 10 -9.96 -47.90 34.77
CA ALA A 10 -10.39 -46.86 33.84
C ALA A 10 -9.39 -45.71 33.94
N VAL A 11 -8.40 -45.73 33.05
CA VAL A 11 -7.45 -44.63 32.86
C VAL A 11 -8.20 -43.41 32.34
N LEU A 12 -8.11 -42.33 33.12
CA LEU A 12 -8.59 -40.99 32.84
C LEU A 12 -7.94 -40.46 31.55
N LEU A 13 -8.66 -40.48 30.43
CA LEU A 13 -8.25 -39.83 29.17
C LEU A 13 -8.67 -38.36 29.20
N LEU A 14 -7.92 -37.53 29.92
CA LEU A 14 -7.89 -36.08 29.73
C LEU A 14 -6.74 -35.77 28.76
N VAL A 15 -6.97 -36.04 27.48
CA VAL A 15 -6.03 -35.64 26.42
C VAL A 15 -6.31 -34.18 26.08
N LEU A 16 -5.30 -33.37 26.34
CA LEU A 16 -5.16 -31.94 26.11
C LEU A 16 -5.83 -31.48 24.80
N SER A 17 -6.93 -30.75 24.91
CA SER A 17 -7.32 -29.72 23.93
C SER A 17 -6.39 -28.52 24.09
N ALA A 18 -5.10 -28.72 23.80
CA ALA A 18 -4.18 -27.62 23.57
C ALA A 18 -4.66 -26.90 22.31
N ALA A 19 -5.26 -25.73 22.54
CA ALA A 19 -5.72 -24.83 21.52
C ALA A 19 -4.70 -24.73 20.37
N CYS A 20 -5.15 -25.02 19.15
CA CYS A 20 -4.51 -24.52 17.94
C CYS A 20 -4.65 -22.99 17.93
N ALA A 21 -3.96 -22.30 18.85
CA ALA A 21 -3.69 -20.88 18.70
C ALA A 21 -2.72 -20.80 17.52
N SER A 22 -3.24 -20.44 16.35
CA SER A 22 -2.42 -20.08 15.21
C SER A 22 -1.38 -19.07 15.71
N ALA A 23 -0.10 -19.41 15.53
CA ALA A 23 0.97 -18.49 15.86
C ALA A 23 0.69 -17.14 15.18
N PRO A 24 0.85 -16.00 15.87
CA PRO A 24 0.65 -14.71 15.25
C PRO A 24 1.54 -14.62 14.01
N PRO A 25 1.04 -14.01 12.91
CA PRO A 25 1.85 -13.85 11.71
C PRO A 25 3.15 -13.10 12.06
N PRO A 26 4.27 -13.43 11.39
CA PRO A 26 5.52 -12.72 11.62
C PRO A 26 5.32 -11.21 11.35
N PRO A 27 6.04 -10.34 12.08
CA PRO A 27 5.96 -8.91 11.83
C PRO A 27 6.35 -8.61 10.37
N ARG A 28 5.58 -7.74 9.72
CA ARG A 28 5.86 -7.30 8.34
C ARG A 28 7.13 -6.46 8.32
N ASP A 29 7.90 -6.57 7.24
CA ASP A 29 9.13 -5.80 7.06
C ASP A 29 8.81 -4.32 6.76
N THR A 30 9.27 -3.43 7.65
CA THR A 30 9.10 -1.97 7.61
C THR A 30 10.42 -1.21 7.44
N ARG A 31 11.53 -1.90 7.12
CA ARG A 31 12.83 -1.24 6.88
C ARG A 31 12.69 -0.20 5.76
N PRO A 32 13.35 0.97 5.80
CA PRO A 32 13.19 1.99 4.78
C PRO A 32 13.40 1.49 3.34
N LEU A 33 12.65 2.05 2.38
CA LEU A 33 12.75 1.74 0.95
C LEU A 33 14.12 2.14 0.36
N GLY A 34 14.83 3.06 1.02
CA GLY A 34 16.18 3.48 0.65
C GLY A 34 16.20 4.71 -0.25
N ASP A 35 17.22 4.83 -1.10
CA ASP A 35 17.37 5.98 -2.00
C ASP A 35 16.40 5.91 -3.19
N MET A 36 15.35 6.74 -3.11
CA MET A 36 14.31 6.90 -4.13
C MET A 36 14.83 7.42 -5.47
N THR A 37 16.02 8.03 -5.49
CA THR A 37 16.64 8.65 -6.67
C THR A 37 17.78 7.83 -7.27
N ALA A 38 18.11 6.68 -6.67
CA ALA A 38 19.19 5.84 -7.15
C ALA A 38 18.92 5.31 -8.58
N LYS A 39 19.93 5.39 -9.46
CA LYS A 39 19.84 4.84 -10.82
C LYS A 39 19.83 3.30 -10.80
N PRO A 40 19.18 2.64 -11.79
CA PRO A 40 18.36 3.25 -12.84
C PRO A 40 17.01 3.73 -12.31
N LEU A 41 16.51 4.82 -12.87
CA LEU A 41 15.20 5.36 -12.54
C LEU A 41 14.11 4.71 -13.41
N ALA A 42 12.92 4.59 -12.84
CA ALA A 42 11.68 4.17 -13.48
C ALA A 42 10.64 5.31 -13.39
N CYS A 43 9.47 5.13 -14.02
CA CYS A 43 8.37 6.09 -13.96
C CYS A 43 8.81 7.52 -14.38
N ASP A 44 9.38 7.63 -15.59
CA ASP A 44 9.99 8.85 -16.16
C ASP A 44 10.90 9.63 -15.20
N GLY A 45 11.65 8.92 -14.36
CA GLY A 45 12.61 9.53 -13.45
C GLY A 45 12.10 9.77 -12.03
N LEU A 46 10.88 9.32 -11.71
CA LEU A 46 10.24 9.59 -10.43
C LEU A 46 10.81 8.72 -9.29
N ILE A 47 11.00 7.42 -9.54
CA ILE A 47 11.32 6.43 -8.51
C ILE A 47 12.42 5.50 -9.01
N SER A 48 13.38 5.14 -8.15
CA SER A 48 14.39 4.13 -8.45
C SER A 48 13.75 2.78 -8.80
N ALA A 49 14.27 2.12 -9.84
CA ALA A 49 13.88 0.75 -10.16
C ALA A 49 14.19 -0.23 -9.02
N ARG A 50 15.15 0.08 -8.13
CA ARG A 50 15.43 -0.70 -6.93
C ARG A 50 14.28 -0.62 -5.93
N VAL A 51 13.76 0.58 -5.69
CA VAL A 51 12.61 0.79 -4.80
C VAL A 51 11.39 0.06 -5.34
N LEU A 52 11.13 0.13 -6.65
CA LEU A 52 10.03 -0.63 -7.24
C LEU A 52 10.17 -2.13 -6.98
N ARG A 53 11.37 -2.71 -7.17
CA ARG A 53 11.63 -4.12 -6.85
C ARG A 53 11.45 -4.45 -5.37
N ILE A 54 11.78 -3.54 -4.46
CA ILE A 54 11.54 -3.74 -3.02
C ILE A 54 10.03 -3.82 -2.75
N ILE A 55 9.25 -2.88 -3.31
CA ILE A 55 7.80 -2.81 -3.15
C ILE A 55 7.10 -4.02 -3.76
N VAL A 56 7.46 -4.40 -4.99
CA VAL A 56 6.82 -5.52 -5.70
C VAL A 56 7.35 -6.90 -5.30
N GLY A 57 8.45 -6.94 -4.54
CA GLY A 57 9.11 -8.16 -4.13
C GLY A 57 9.72 -8.94 -5.30
N THR A 58 9.51 -10.25 -5.30
CA THR A 58 10.09 -11.17 -6.30
C THR A 58 9.30 -11.23 -7.60
N LEU A 59 8.18 -10.51 -7.70
CA LEU A 59 7.34 -10.54 -8.89
C LEU A 59 8.04 -9.82 -10.05
N PRO A 60 8.10 -10.42 -11.25
CA PRO A 60 8.71 -9.80 -12.40
C PRO A 60 7.89 -8.56 -12.81
N ILE A 61 8.53 -7.40 -12.88
CA ILE A 61 7.92 -6.19 -13.42
C ILE A 61 7.74 -6.39 -14.92
N LEU A 62 6.49 -6.51 -15.37
CA LEU A 62 6.18 -6.68 -16.80
C LEU A 62 6.08 -5.35 -17.51
N THR A 63 5.52 -4.32 -16.85
CA THR A 63 5.28 -3.03 -17.49
C THR A 63 5.33 -1.93 -16.46
N THR A 64 5.94 -0.80 -16.85
CA THR A 64 5.79 0.47 -16.15
C THR A 64 5.14 1.44 -17.14
N THR A 65 3.98 2.01 -16.79
CA THR A 65 3.32 3.03 -17.59
C THR A 65 3.33 4.36 -16.86
N THR A 66 3.45 5.43 -17.63
CA THR A 66 3.37 6.79 -17.12
C THR A 66 2.19 7.49 -17.78
N GLY A 67 1.29 8.04 -16.96
CA GLY A 67 0.21 8.89 -17.44
C GLY A 67 0.76 10.30 -17.69
N ARG A 68 0.50 10.83 -18.89
CA ARG A 68 0.70 12.25 -19.18
C ARG A 68 -0.65 12.96 -19.04
N PRO A 69 -0.78 14.04 -18.24
CA PRO A 69 -2.01 14.82 -18.25
C PRO A 69 -2.16 15.54 -19.60
N ASP A 70 -3.42 15.73 -20.03
CA ASP A 70 -3.79 16.48 -21.25
C ASP A 70 -3.35 17.95 -21.23
N LYS A 71 -2.89 18.45 -20.07
CA LYS A 71 -2.46 19.83 -19.86
C LYS A 71 -1.02 19.88 -19.34
N ARG A 72 -0.18 20.63 -20.05
CA ARG A 72 1.19 20.99 -19.65
C ARG A 72 1.16 21.67 -18.28
N LEU A 73 1.79 21.06 -17.27
CA LEU A 73 2.25 21.80 -16.09
C LEU A 73 3.56 22.53 -16.47
N PRO A 74 3.70 23.82 -16.15
CA PRO A 74 4.91 24.55 -16.51
C PRO A 74 6.17 24.09 -15.75
N ARG A 75 7.34 24.43 -16.30
CA ARG A 75 8.67 23.78 -16.10
C ARG A 75 8.87 22.42 -16.76
N GLY A 76 7.93 21.95 -17.59
CA GLY A 76 8.20 20.91 -18.59
C GLY A 76 8.39 19.49 -18.06
N ARG A 77 8.02 19.21 -16.80
CA ARG A 77 7.97 17.85 -16.25
C ARG A 77 6.51 17.43 -16.07
N TYR A 78 6.12 16.36 -16.77
CA TYR A 78 4.75 15.85 -16.87
C TYR A 78 4.63 14.62 -16.00
N TYR A 79 3.74 14.59 -15.00
CA TYR A 79 3.44 13.34 -14.32
C TYR A 79 2.03 13.34 -13.73
N SER A 80 1.11 12.60 -14.33
CA SER A 80 -0.21 12.36 -13.74
C SER A 80 -0.31 10.98 -13.10
N SER A 81 0.48 9.99 -13.53
CA SER A 81 0.52 8.70 -12.86
C SER A 81 1.75 7.83 -13.15
N CYS A 82 2.13 6.96 -12.21
CA CYS A 82 3.13 5.88 -12.33
C CYS A 82 2.39 4.59 -12.00
N ASN A 83 2.22 3.71 -12.98
CA ASN A 83 1.62 2.41 -12.76
C ASN A 83 2.63 1.32 -13.06
N VAL A 84 2.73 0.34 -12.17
CA VAL A 84 3.62 -0.81 -12.31
C VAL A 84 2.77 -2.06 -12.35
N LYS A 85 2.88 -2.82 -13.43
CA LYS A 85 2.25 -4.13 -13.58
C LYS A 85 3.29 -5.20 -13.33
N VAL A 86 2.92 -6.19 -12.54
CA VAL A 86 3.72 -7.38 -12.28
C VAL A 86 2.92 -8.60 -12.67
N ASP A 87 3.59 -9.58 -13.26
CA ASP A 87 2.96 -10.80 -13.77
C ASP A 87 1.70 -10.55 -14.65
N ASP A 88 0.94 -11.58 -14.99
CA ASP A 88 -0.38 -11.47 -15.62
C ASP A 88 -1.48 -10.93 -14.67
N ALA A 89 -1.09 -10.20 -13.61
CA ALA A 89 -2.02 -9.62 -12.66
C ALA A 89 -3.02 -8.72 -13.39
N ARG A 90 -4.31 -8.83 -13.03
CA ARG A 90 -5.36 -7.96 -13.59
C ARG A 90 -5.25 -6.51 -13.11
N GLU A 91 -4.45 -6.26 -12.09
CA GLU A 91 -4.39 -5.01 -11.34
C GLU A 91 -2.94 -4.51 -11.24
N TRP A 92 -2.77 -3.21 -11.02
CA TRP A 92 -1.44 -2.61 -10.85
C TRP A 92 -0.87 -2.97 -9.47
N ALA A 93 0.40 -3.39 -9.45
CA ALA A 93 1.14 -3.63 -8.22
C ALA A 93 1.44 -2.34 -7.47
N LEU A 94 1.67 -1.26 -8.23
CA LEU A 94 1.80 0.11 -7.75
C LEU A 94 1.00 1.02 -8.68
N ASP A 95 0.19 1.90 -8.11
CA ASP A 95 -0.49 3.00 -8.81
C ASP A 95 -0.25 4.28 -8.01
N VAL A 96 0.55 5.18 -8.56
CA VAL A 96 0.71 6.55 -8.08
C VAL A 96 -0.08 7.44 -9.03
N GLY A 97 -0.94 8.31 -8.53
CA GLY A 97 -1.76 9.21 -9.32
C GLY A 97 -1.79 10.62 -8.76
N LEU A 98 -1.86 11.63 -9.64
CA LEU A 98 -2.12 13.02 -9.28
C LEU A 98 -3.40 13.47 -9.99
N SER A 99 -4.41 13.84 -9.21
CA SER A 99 -5.60 14.54 -9.70
C SER A 99 -5.40 16.05 -9.55
N ASP A 100 -5.32 16.76 -10.68
CA ASP A 100 -5.18 18.22 -10.72
C ASP A 100 -5.94 18.82 -11.93
N PRO A 101 -7.07 19.51 -11.73
CA PRO A 101 -7.72 19.72 -10.43
C PRO A 101 -8.31 18.42 -9.89
N PHE A 102 -8.30 18.25 -8.56
CA PHE A 102 -9.17 17.29 -7.91
C PHE A 102 -10.63 17.74 -8.10
N ARG A 103 -11.48 16.83 -8.56
CA ARG A 103 -12.89 17.12 -8.90
C ARG A 103 -13.88 16.74 -7.82
N GLY A 104 -13.41 16.11 -6.75
CA GLY A 104 -14.26 15.74 -5.63
C GLY A 104 -14.36 16.84 -4.57
N THR A 105 -15.13 16.56 -3.51
CA THR A 105 -15.32 17.50 -2.39
C THR A 105 -14.56 17.05 -1.13
N PRO A 106 -14.33 17.96 -0.15
CA PRO A 106 -13.80 17.59 1.15
C PRO A 106 -14.65 16.54 1.88
N GLU A 107 -15.98 16.62 1.74
CA GLU A 107 -16.93 15.66 2.31
C GLU A 107 -16.75 14.29 1.68
N GLU A 108 -16.60 14.20 0.35
CA GLU A 108 -16.32 12.93 -0.33
C GLU A 108 -15.00 12.30 0.15
N LEU A 109 -13.98 13.10 0.44
CA LEU A 109 -12.72 12.60 1.01
C LEU A 109 -12.91 12.07 2.44
N ALA A 110 -13.71 12.76 3.26
CA ALA A 110 -14.04 12.32 4.62
C ALA A 110 -14.88 11.04 4.62
N ASP A 111 -15.88 10.96 3.74
CA ASP A 111 -16.74 9.79 3.56
C ASP A 111 -15.92 8.59 3.06
N THR A 112 -15.02 8.82 2.10
CA THR A 112 -14.12 7.78 1.60
C THR A 112 -13.19 7.29 2.72
N MET A 113 -12.57 8.20 3.47
CA MET A 113 -11.75 7.86 4.63
C MET A 113 -12.53 7.02 5.66
N ALA A 114 -13.77 7.41 5.97
CA ALA A 114 -14.61 6.69 6.92
C ALA A 114 -15.00 5.30 6.41
N PHE A 115 -15.43 5.20 5.14
CA PHE A 115 -15.76 3.95 4.47
C PHE A 115 -14.59 2.96 4.51
N ASP A 116 -13.40 3.45 4.24
CA ASP A 116 -12.19 2.67 4.19
C ASP A 116 -11.56 2.39 5.57
N ARG A 117 -12.12 2.98 6.64
CA ARG A 117 -11.56 2.96 8.00
C ARG A 117 -10.12 3.48 8.04
N GLY A 118 -9.87 4.50 7.23
CA GLY A 118 -8.57 5.14 7.09
C GLY A 118 -8.12 5.83 8.38
N ARG A 119 -6.80 5.95 8.54
CA ARG A 119 -6.16 6.67 9.63
C ARG A 119 -5.50 7.94 9.09
N PRO A 120 -5.54 9.06 9.84
CA PRO A 120 -4.82 10.25 9.45
C PRO A 120 -3.34 9.94 9.16
N LEU A 121 -2.76 10.62 8.18
CA LEU A 121 -1.33 10.48 7.92
C LEU A 121 -0.49 10.90 9.14
N PRO A 122 0.71 10.33 9.31
CA PRO A 122 1.66 10.77 10.32
C PRO A 122 1.88 12.29 10.30
N GLU A 123 2.16 12.84 11.47
CA GLU A 123 2.41 14.27 11.64
C GLU A 123 3.49 14.80 10.67
N GLY A 124 3.29 16.03 10.18
CA GLY A 124 4.18 16.67 9.20
C GLY A 124 3.91 16.29 7.73
N LEU A 125 3.09 15.26 7.46
CA LEU A 125 2.71 14.89 6.08
C LEU A 125 1.50 15.68 5.54
N GLY A 126 0.83 16.47 6.38
CA GLY A 126 -0.29 17.33 5.98
C GLY A 126 -1.62 16.56 5.82
N PRO A 127 -2.63 17.18 5.19
CA PRO A 127 -3.94 16.58 5.02
C PRO A 127 -3.88 15.29 4.18
N GLY A 128 -4.47 14.23 4.72
CA GLY A 128 -4.48 12.92 4.09
C GLY A 128 -4.79 11.79 5.05
N TYR A 129 -4.98 10.60 4.50
CA TYR A 129 -5.11 9.37 5.27
C TYR A 129 -4.42 8.19 4.56
N SER A 130 -4.11 7.16 5.34
CA SER A 130 -3.72 5.85 4.85
C SER A 130 -4.75 4.81 5.25
N ALA A 131 -4.92 3.78 4.45
CA ALA A 131 -5.76 2.64 4.79
C ALA A 131 -5.24 1.35 4.15
N THR A 132 -5.70 0.23 4.70
CA THR A 132 -5.56 -1.08 4.09
C THR A 132 -6.95 -1.63 3.84
N VAL A 133 -7.31 -1.84 2.58
CA VAL A 133 -8.56 -2.49 2.21
C VAL A 133 -8.30 -4.00 2.13
N PRO A 134 -8.90 -4.81 3.02
CA PRO A 134 -8.70 -6.24 3.03
C PRO A 134 -9.31 -6.89 1.78
N GLU A 135 -8.88 -8.12 1.51
CA GLU A 135 -9.32 -8.86 0.33
C GLU A 135 -10.83 -9.11 0.37
N GLY A 136 -11.49 -8.86 -0.77
CA GLY A 136 -12.92 -9.09 -0.96
C GLY A 136 -13.20 -9.51 -2.40
N LYS A 137 -14.14 -8.84 -3.08
CA LYS A 137 -14.34 -9.03 -4.54
C LYS A 137 -13.25 -8.36 -5.40
N LYS A 138 -12.41 -7.53 -4.78
CA LYS A 138 -11.25 -6.88 -5.37
C LYS A 138 -10.00 -7.34 -4.62
N PRO A 139 -8.83 -7.38 -5.28
CA PRO A 139 -7.59 -7.65 -4.58
C PRO A 139 -7.38 -6.63 -3.47
N ALA A 140 -6.66 -7.06 -2.43
CA ALA A 140 -6.37 -6.22 -1.29
C ALA A 140 -5.29 -5.19 -1.63
N PHE A 141 -5.45 -3.96 -1.17
CA PHE A 141 -4.48 -2.88 -1.38
C PHE A 141 -4.23 -2.13 -0.08
N ALA A 142 -3.00 -1.67 0.10
CA ALA A 142 -2.73 -0.52 0.96
C ALA A 142 -2.69 0.73 0.10
N TYR A 143 -3.16 1.86 0.62
CA TYR A 143 -3.03 3.11 -0.10
C TYR A 143 -2.97 4.33 0.82
N VAL A 144 -2.48 5.42 0.23
CA VAL A 144 -2.38 6.74 0.82
C VAL A 144 -3.06 7.73 -0.12
N TYR A 145 -3.93 8.55 0.44
CA TYR A 145 -4.42 9.77 -0.17
C TYR A 145 -3.93 10.97 0.61
N GLY A 146 -3.38 11.96 -0.09
CA GLY A 146 -3.06 13.24 0.50
C GLY A 146 -3.37 14.38 -0.45
N TRP A 147 -3.81 15.50 0.10
CA TRP A 147 -4.31 16.63 -0.67
C TRP A 147 -3.72 17.96 -0.19
N THR A 148 -3.81 18.98 -1.05
CA THR A 148 -3.46 20.34 -0.66
C THR A 148 -4.49 20.89 0.33
N PRO A 149 -4.14 21.84 1.23
CA PRO A 149 -5.09 22.41 2.18
C PRO A 149 -6.38 22.99 1.56
N GLY A 150 -6.30 23.47 0.32
CA GLY A 150 -7.45 23.96 -0.45
C GLY A 150 -8.23 22.88 -1.21
N HIS A 151 -7.89 21.59 -1.05
CA HIS A 151 -8.50 20.45 -1.75
C HIS A 151 -8.41 20.51 -3.29
N GLU A 152 -7.53 21.34 -3.83
CA GLU A 152 -7.41 21.54 -5.28
C GLU A 152 -6.71 20.38 -5.99
N ARG A 153 -5.90 19.61 -5.27
CA ARG A 153 -5.05 18.55 -5.81
C ARG A 153 -5.05 17.37 -4.86
N LEU A 154 -5.03 16.17 -5.42
CA LEU A 154 -4.97 14.91 -4.68
C LEU A 154 -3.85 14.04 -5.25
N LEU A 155 -2.94 13.59 -4.38
CA LEU A 155 -1.95 12.56 -4.67
C LEU A 155 -2.43 11.24 -4.07
N SER A 156 -2.56 10.23 -4.92
CA SER A 156 -2.88 8.85 -4.55
C SER A 156 -1.68 7.93 -4.74
N ILE A 157 -1.50 6.99 -3.82
CA ILE A 157 -0.52 5.92 -3.92
C ILE A 157 -1.21 4.64 -3.47
N ARG A 158 -1.30 3.63 -4.33
CA ARG A 158 -1.88 2.32 -4.04
C ARG A 158 -0.84 1.24 -4.29
N ILE A 159 -0.69 0.32 -3.35
CA ILE A 159 0.22 -0.81 -3.42
C ILE A 159 -0.60 -2.08 -3.20
N LEU A 160 -0.50 -3.02 -4.14
CA LEU A 160 -1.13 -4.34 -4.03
C LEU A 160 -0.57 -5.08 -2.81
N LEU A 161 -1.44 -5.65 -1.97
CA LEU A 161 -1.00 -6.52 -0.88
C LEU A 161 -0.55 -7.87 -1.44
N GLY A 162 0.41 -8.49 -0.77
CA GLY A 162 0.98 -9.79 -1.18
C GLY A 162 2.51 -9.77 -1.28
N ALA A 163 3.12 -8.59 -1.18
CA ALA A 163 4.55 -8.45 -0.96
C ALA A 163 4.91 -8.84 0.50
N PRO A 164 6.15 -9.29 0.77
CA PRO A 164 6.61 -9.66 2.12
C PRO A 164 6.75 -8.46 3.09
N ARG A 165 6.49 -7.25 2.61
CA ARG A 165 6.67 -5.99 3.32
C ARG A 165 5.34 -5.37 3.75
N ASP A 166 5.40 -4.39 4.63
CA ASP A 166 4.23 -3.60 5.00
C ASP A 166 3.91 -2.58 3.90
N SER A 167 2.98 -2.94 3.01
CA SER A 167 2.53 -2.09 1.91
C SER A 167 1.97 -0.73 2.37
N GLU A 168 1.40 -0.63 3.57
CA GLU A 168 0.90 0.66 4.07
C GLU A 168 2.07 1.57 4.48
N ALA A 169 3.05 1.00 5.19
CA ALA A 169 4.27 1.73 5.53
C ALA A 169 5.04 2.19 4.27
N ASP A 170 5.14 1.31 3.26
CA ASP A 170 5.78 1.62 1.99
C ASP A 170 5.03 2.72 1.22
N ALA A 171 3.69 2.70 1.22
CA ALA A 171 2.89 3.75 0.61
C ALA A 171 3.08 5.12 1.30
N ILE A 172 3.20 5.13 2.63
CA ILE A 172 3.47 6.35 3.41
C ILE A 172 4.89 6.87 3.12
N GLU A 173 5.89 5.99 3.03
CA GLU A 173 7.26 6.40 2.71
C GLU A 173 7.36 6.97 1.29
N LEU A 174 6.73 6.32 0.32
CA LEU A 174 6.59 6.88 -1.03
C LEU A 174 5.87 8.23 -1.00
N PHE A 175 4.77 8.37 -0.26
CA PHE A 175 4.03 9.63 -0.16
C PHE A 175 4.91 10.75 0.38
N ARG A 176 5.69 10.49 1.44
CA ARG A 176 6.62 11.46 2.03
C ARG A 176 7.60 11.99 0.98
N TYR A 177 8.13 11.11 0.13
CA TYR A 177 9.05 11.49 -0.93
C TYR A 177 8.35 12.21 -2.11
N LEU A 178 7.19 11.71 -2.55
CA LEU A 178 6.49 12.20 -3.74
C LEU A 178 5.70 13.48 -3.51
N LYS A 179 5.20 13.71 -2.29
CA LYS A 179 4.43 14.91 -1.93
C LYS A 179 5.11 16.22 -2.38
N PRO A 180 6.38 16.51 -2.03
CA PRO A 180 7.03 17.75 -2.48
C PRO A 180 7.20 17.82 -4.00
N ILE A 181 7.31 16.69 -4.69
CA ILE A 181 7.60 16.61 -6.13
C ILE A 181 6.34 16.68 -6.98
N MET A 182 5.22 16.15 -6.49
CA MET A 182 3.97 16.01 -7.25
C MET A 182 2.87 16.91 -6.71
N LEU A 183 2.65 16.92 -5.39
CA LEU A 183 1.49 17.56 -4.76
C LEU A 183 1.72 19.03 -4.38
N ASN A 184 2.93 19.37 -3.95
CA ASN A 184 3.26 20.73 -3.48
C ASN A 184 3.88 21.62 -4.57
N GLN A 185 4.01 21.13 -5.80
CA GLN A 185 4.52 21.98 -6.89
C GLN A 185 3.56 23.15 -7.12
N GLU A 186 4.10 24.37 -7.14
CA GLU A 186 3.32 25.54 -7.53
C GLU A 186 2.78 25.34 -8.94
N LYS A 187 1.48 25.62 -9.14
CA LYS A 187 0.94 25.82 -10.48
C LYS A 187 1.69 27.01 -11.06
N PRO A 188 2.51 26.80 -12.09
CA PRO A 188 3.18 27.93 -12.68
C PRO A 188 2.14 28.73 -13.47
N ARG A 189 2.29 30.04 -13.34
CA ARG A 189 1.32 31.05 -13.76
C ARG A 189 1.20 31.14 -15.27
#